data_AF-A0A954MYF4-F1
#
_entry.id   AF-A0A954MYF4-F1
#
_cell.length_a   1.000
_cell.length_b   1.000
_cell.length_c   1.000
_cell.angle_alpha   90.00
_cell.angle_beta   90.00
_cell.angle_gamma   90.00
#
_symmetry.space_group_name_H-M   'P 1'
#
loop_
_entity.id
_entity.type
_entity.pdbx_description
1 polymer ?
#
loop_
_entity_poly.entity_id
_entity_poly.type
_entity_poly.pdbx_seq_one_letter_code
_entity_poly.pdbx_strand_id
1 'polypeptide(L)' 'MSNVKNFGATGDGISDDTEAIRHAVREGDHVLHFPPGTYRITGTIEIPLE' A
#
# COMPACT_ATOMS: atom_id res chain seq x y z
N MET A 1 -12.27 6.17 0.84
CA MET A 1 -11.67 5.11 -0.01
C MET A 1 -10.25 5.53 -0.31
N SER A 2 -9.29 4.96 0.40
CA SER A 2 -7.88 5.33 0.29
C SER A 2 -7.23 4.45 -0.78
N ASN A 3 -6.84 5.05 -1.92
CA ASN A 3 -6.17 4.33 -3.01
C ASN A 3 -4.67 4.33 -2.76
N VAL A 4 -4.03 3.16 -2.76
CA VAL A 4 -2.59 3.01 -2.52
C VAL A 4 -1.72 3.81 -3.49
N LYS A 5 -2.20 4.10 -4.70
CA LYS A 5 -1.51 4.97 -5.66
C LYS A 5 -1.40 6.42 -5.17
N ASN A 6 -2.37 6.89 -4.38
CA ASN A 6 -2.30 8.23 -3.79
C ASN A 6 -1.22 8.34 -2.71
N PHE A 7 -0.81 7.21 -2.14
CA PHE A 7 0.27 7.13 -1.14
C PHE A 7 1.63 6.85 -1.78
N GLY A 8 1.71 6.83 -3.11
CA GLY A 8 2.97 6.64 -3.84
C GLY A 8 3.23 5.21 -4.31
N ALA A 9 2.26 4.30 -4.22
CA ALA A 9 2.42 2.96 -4.78
C ALA A 9 2.42 3.02 -6.31
N THR A 10 3.47 2.50 -6.93
CA THR A 10 3.66 2.49 -8.38
C THR A 10 2.92 1.30 -9.00
N GLY A 11 3.06 0.12 -8.41
CA GLY A 11 2.40 -1.09 -8.89
C GLY A 11 3.00 -1.63 -10.20
N ASP A 12 4.28 -1.37 -10.46
CA ASP A 12 5.04 -1.80 -11.65
C ASP A 12 5.77 -3.15 -11.46
N GLY A 13 5.78 -3.70 -10.24
CA GLY A 13 6.47 -4.93 -9.86
C GLY A 13 7.98 -4.80 -9.72
N ILE A 14 8.54 -3.61 -9.92
CA ILE A 14 9.98 -3.34 -9.87
C ILE A 14 10.28 -2.44 -8.68
N SER A 15 9.54 -1.34 -8.58
CA SER A 15 9.64 -0.34 -7.52
C SER A 15 9.14 -0.91 -6.21
N ASP A 16 9.84 -0.59 -5.12
CA ASP A 16 9.46 -1.04 -3.79
C ASP A 16 8.27 -0.23 -3.27
N ASP A 17 7.11 -0.87 -3.19
CA ASP A 17 5.86 -0.24 -2.76
C ASP A 17 5.62 -0.40 -1.25
N THR A 18 6.56 -0.98 -0.50
CA THR A 18 6.39 -1.34 0.92
C THR A 18 6.04 -0.11 1.77
N GLU A 19 6.78 0.99 1.62
CA GLU A 19 6.55 2.21 2.41
C GLU A 19 5.23 2.90 2.04
N ALA A 20 4.89 2.93 0.76
CA ALA A 20 3.61 3.48 0.30
C ALA A 20 2.43 2.71 0.90
N ILE A 21 2.52 1.38 0.96
CA ILE A 21 1.46 0.55 1.56
C ILE A 21 1.43 0.71 3.08
N ARG A 22 2.57 0.76 3.78
CA ARG A 22 2.60 1.05 5.23
C ARG A 22 1.95 2.40 5.54
N HIS A 23 2.24 3.42 4.74
CA HIS A 23 1.65 4.73 4.92
C HIS A 23 0.14 4.70 4.68
N ALA A 24 -0.29 4.01 3.62
CA ALA A 24 -1.70 3.81 3.32
C ALA A 24 -2.44 3.01 4.40
N VAL A 25 -1.79 2.04 5.07
CA VAL A 25 -2.37 1.30 6.20
C VAL A 25 -2.51 2.18 7.44
N ARG A 26 -1.55 3.08 7.70
CA ARG A 26 -1.59 4.01 8.84
C ARG A 26 -2.58 5.15 8.66
N GLU A 27 -2.66 5.72 7.48
CA GLU A 27 -3.56 6.86 7.16
C GLU A 27 -4.88 6.43 6.52
N GLY A 28 -5.04 5.14 6.23
CA GLY A 28 -6.23 4.61 5.57
C GLY A 28 -7.42 4.50 6.51
N ASP A 29 -8.57 4.98 6.06
CA ASP A 29 -9.88 4.77 6.71
C ASP A 29 -10.37 3.32 6.49
N HIS A 30 -9.68 2.34 7.09
CA HIS A 30 -10.02 0.90 7.16
C HIS A 30 -10.14 0.13 5.83
N VAL A 31 -10.21 0.82 4.69
CA VAL A 31 -10.40 0.22 3.37
C VAL A 31 -9.37 0.77 2.40
N LEU A 32 -8.43 -0.10 2.02
CA LEU A 32 -7.42 0.15 1.00
C LEU A 32 -7.84 -0.45 -0.33
N HIS A 33 -7.87 0.39 -1.37
CA HIS A 33 -8.14 -0.06 -2.73
C HIS A 33 -6.83 -0.23 -3.49
N PHE A 34 -6.57 -1.47 -3.94
CA PHE A 34 -5.45 -1.84 -4.79
C PHE A 34 -5.93 -1.95 -6.24
N PRO A 35 -5.67 -0.98 -7.11
CA PRO A 35 -5.92 -1.15 -8.53
C PRO A 35 -5.05 -2.28 -9.10
N PRO A 36 -5.49 -2.94 -10.19
CA PRO A 36 -4.73 -4.02 -10.82
C PRO A 36 -3.32 -3.55 -11.18
N GLY A 37 -2.34 -4.32 -10.72
CA GLY A 37 -0.92 -4.01 -10.82
C GLY A 37 -0.11 -5.00 -10.00
N THR A 38 1.20 -4.91 -10.10
CA THR A 38 2.13 -5.76 -9.35
C THR A 38 2.80 -4.91 -8.28
N TYR A 39 2.48 -5.14 -7.01
CA TYR A 39 3.08 -4.39 -5.91
C TYR A 39 4.20 -5.19 -5.31
N ARG A 40 5.43 -4.67 -5.42
CA ARG A 40 6.59 -5.35 -4.87
C ARG A 40 6.75 -4.95 -3.41
N ILE A 41 6.63 -5.93 -2.53
CA ILE A 41 6.79 -5.76 -1.09
C ILE A 41 8.07 -6.51 -0.68
N THR A 42 9.00 -5.81 -0.06
CA THR A 42 10.28 -6.39 0.40
C THR A 42 10.38 -6.51 1.91
N GLY A 43 9.41 -5.95 2.65
CA GLY A 43 9.36 -6.00 4.11
C GLY A 43 7.98 -6.26 4.68
N THR A 44 7.93 -6.60 5.96
CA THR A 44 6.66 -6.89 6.67
C THR A 44 5.78 -5.64 6.77
N ILE A 45 4.50 -5.76 6.42
CA ILE A 45 3.49 -4.73 6.61
C ILE A 45 2.66 -5.09 7.83
N GLU A 46 2.67 -4.24 8.85
CA GLU A 46 1.88 -4.43 10.07
C GLU A 46 0.50 -3.81 9.87
N ILE A 47 -0.55 -4.63 9.99
CA ILE A 47 -1.94 -4.20 9.90
C ILE A 47 -2.52 -4.21 11.32
N PRO A 48 -2.68 -3.04 11.97
CA PRO A 48 -3.35 -2.98 13.26
C PRO A 48 -4.82 -3.37 13.10
N LEU A 49 -5.27 -4.30 13.94
CA LEU A 49 -6.67 -4.72 14.06
C LEU A 49 -7.22 -4.05 15.33
N GLU A 50 -7.54 -2.76 15.26
CA GLU A 50 -8.30 -2.08 16.32
C GLU A 50 -9.80 -2.14 16.04
#